data_AF-A0A6A7KAN8-F1
#
_entry.id   AF-A0A6A7KAN8-F1
#
_cell.length_a   1.000
_cell.length_b   1.000
_cell.length_c   1.000
_cell.angle_alpha   90.00
_cell.angle_beta   90.00
_cell.angle_gamma   90.00
#
_symmetry.space_group_name_H-M   'P 1'
#
loop_
_entity.id
_entity.type
_entity.pdbx_description
1 polymer ?
#
loop_
_entity_poly.entity_id
_entity_poly.type
_entity_poly.pdbx_seq_one_letter_code
_entity_poly.pdbx_strand_id
1 'polypeptide(L)'
;MKQFGLLGEKLSYSFSPQIHEIIFNFIGEEYLYDLVEISLGSLNAKFPEIIHKYHGLNVTIPYKKDVIELLDVLDNISSEIGAVNTIKVVNGKLEGYNTDYFGFGATLDKYNVSIINKKAYILGTGGASKAVYYYLKNNNIGDIVFVNRKPETHWAKDCRIITYEECKNESGDLVINATPLGMDNLSDQSPLCKDTLSNFHSAIDLIYNPRETIFLKHARELGLQSINGLYMLVAQAIKSEEIWNDIKIDDVVINKIFHEIEKIIY
;
A
#
# COMPACT_ATOMS: atom_id res chain seq x y z
N MET A 1 5.45 -8.09 -27.47
CA MET A 1 5.62 -8.32 -26.02
C MET A 1 4.90 -7.21 -25.30
N LYS A 2 4.10 -7.51 -24.26
CA LYS A 2 3.47 -6.45 -23.46
C LYS A 2 4.53 -5.78 -22.57
N GLN A 3 4.35 -4.48 -22.36
CA GLN A 3 5.24 -3.64 -21.58
C GLN A 3 4.47 -3.09 -20.39
N PHE A 4 5.01 -3.28 -19.20
CA PHE A 4 4.52 -2.73 -17.94
C PHE A 4 5.61 -1.91 -17.26
N GLY A 5 5.29 -1.28 -16.15
CA GLY A 5 6.30 -0.58 -15.38
C GLY A 5 5.76 0.13 -14.15
N LEU A 6 6.68 0.75 -13.42
CA LEU A 6 6.40 1.57 -12.25
C LEU A 6 6.75 3.02 -12.56
N LEU A 7 5.76 3.91 -12.48
CA LEU A 7 5.91 5.35 -12.59
C LEU A 7 6.18 5.97 -11.21
N GLY A 8 7.25 6.76 -11.09
CA GLY A 8 7.57 7.51 -9.88
C GLY A 8 8.65 8.56 -10.14
N GLU A 9 9.00 9.33 -9.10
CA GLU A 9 10.06 10.35 -9.24
C GLU A 9 11.46 9.76 -9.10
N LYS A 10 11.65 8.94 -8.07
CA LYS A 10 12.89 8.21 -7.78
C LYS A 10 12.52 6.79 -7.42
N LEU A 11 13.04 5.83 -8.18
CA LEU A 11 12.63 4.42 -8.13
C LEU A 11 13.80 3.49 -7.82
N SER A 12 14.98 4.05 -7.55
CA SER A 12 16.15 3.29 -7.10
C SER A 12 15.73 2.35 -5.95
N TYR A 13 16.08 1.07 -6.05
CA TYR A 13 15.79 0.01 -5.05
C TYR A 13 14.33 -0.50 -4.97
N SER A 14 13.47 -0.23 -5.95
CA SER A 14 12.15 -0.88 -6.01
C SER A 14 12.29 -2.39 -6.28
N PHE A 15 11.63 -3.21 -5.46
CA PHE A 15 11.48 -4.65 -5.69
C PHE A 15 10.38 -4.99 -6.71
N SER A 16 9.62 -3.99 -7.18
CA SER A 16 8.48 -4.22 -8.08
C SER A 16 8.89 -4.96 -9.37
N PRO A 17 9.99 -4.60 -10.07
CA PRO A 17 10.39 -5.33 -11.27
C PRO A 17 10.60 -6.84 -11.01
N GLN A 18 11.25 -7.20 -9.90
CA GLN A 18 11.48 -8.60 -9.53
C GLN A 18 10.17 -9.32 -9.17
N ILE A 19 9.27 -8.66 -8.46
CA ILE A 19 7.95 -9.21 -8.14
C ILE A 19 7.16 -9.51 -9.41
N HIS A 20 7.10 -8.54 -10.34
CA HIS A 20 6.38 -8.69 -11.59
C HIS A 20 7.02 -9.75 -12.51
N GLU A 21 8.35 -9.83 -12.58
CA GLU A 21 9.06 -10.90 -13.31
C GLU A 21 8.69 -12.30 -12.79
N ILE A 22 8.62 -12.48 -11.47
CA ILE A 22 8.16 -13.74 -10.88
C ILE A 22 6.69 -13.99 -11.25
N ILE A 23 5.81 -13.00 -11.15
CA ILE A 23 4.40 -13.17 -11.53
C ILE A 23 4.26 -13.58 -13.00
N PHE A 24 5.00 -12.95 -13.91
CA PHE A 24 5.01 -13.27 -15.35
C PHE A 24 5.37 -14.74 -15.59
N ASN A 25 6.41 -15.23 -14.92
CA ASN A 25 6.81 -16.64 -14.99
C ASN A 25 5.70 -17.57 -14.47
N PHE A 26 4.99 -17.18 -13.40
CA PHE A 26 3.87 -17.97 -12.85
C PHE A 26 2.66 -18.03 -13.78
N ILE A 27 2.35 -16.94 -14.49
CA ILE A 27 1.22 -16.90 -15.44
C ILE A 27 1.60 -17.41 -16.84
N GLY A 28 2.87 -17.75 -17.07
CA GLY A 28 3.36 -18.29 -18.33
C GLY A 28 3.47 -17.24 -19.44
N GLU A 29 3.71 -15.99 -19.09
CA GLU A 29 3.78 -14.87 -20.02
C GLU A 29 5.19 -14.28 -20.07
N GLU A 30 5.64 -13.90 -21.26
CA GLU A 30 6.90 -13.18 -21.46
C GLU A 30 6.59 -11.69 -21.59
N TYR A 31 6.59 -10.97 -20.47
CA TYR A 31 6.36 -9.52 -20.40
C TYR A 31 7.58 -8.78 -19.83
N LEU A 32 7.60 -7.45 -20.02
CA LEU A 32 8.62 -6.58 -19.44
C LEU A 32 8.03 -5.65 -18.40
N TYR A 33 8.82 -5.29 -17.39
CA TYR A 33 8.45 -4.33 -16.36
C TYR A 33 9.57 -3.31 -16.12
N ASP A 34 9.36 -2.06 -16.52
CA ASP A 34 10.35 -0.99 -16.40
C ASP A 34 10.21 -0.16 -15.12
N LEU A 35 11.29 0.51 -14.74
CA LEU A 35 11.20 1.67 -13.85
C LEU A 35 11.13 2.95 -14.70
N VAL A 36 10.05 3.70 -14.54
CA VAL A 36 9.73 4.89 -15.31
C VAL A 36 9.87 6.12 -14.42
N GLU A 37 11.05 6.72 -14.44
CA GLU A 37 11.34 7.93 -13.66
C GLU A 37 10.95 9.20 -14.42
N ILE A 38 10.04 9.98 -13.85
CA ILE A 38 9.69 11.32 -14.33
C ILE A 38 10.01 12.32 -13.22
N SER A 39 10.64 13.45 -13.54
CA SER A 39 10.92 14.50 -12.56
C SER A 39 9.65 15.25 -12.12
N LEU A 40 9.61 15.71 -10.86
CA LEU A 40 8.56 16.61 -10.36
C LEU A 40 8.29 17.77 -11.32
N GLY A 41 7.00 18.08 -11.52
CA GLY A 41 6.55 19.13 -12.44
C GLY A 41 6.59 18.76 -13.93
N SER A 42 7.17 17.62 -14.31
CA SER A 42 7.22 17.15 -15.71
C SER A 42 6.15 16.10 -16.05
N LEU A 43 5.34 15.67 -15.08
CA LEU A 43 4.34 14.61 -15.28
C LEU A 43 3.40 14.91 -16.45
N ASN A 44 2.74 16.07 -16.45
CA ASN A 44 1.76 16.44 -17.49
C ASN A 44 2.36 16.53 -18.89
N ALA A 45 3.65 16.88 -19.01
CA ALA A 45 4.33 16.98 -20.29
C ALA A 45 4.80 15.60 -20.78
N LYS A 46 5.43 14.80 -19.90
CA LYS A 46 6.09 13.55 -20.29
C LYS A 46 5.17 12.32 -20.27
N PHE A 47 4.18 12.28 -19.38
CA PHE A 47 3.31 11.12 -19.23
C PHE A 47 2.56 10.76 -20.54
N PRO A 48 1.93 11.72 -21.25
CA PRO A 48 1.28 11.42 -22.53
C PRO A 48 2.26 10.91 -23.60
N GLU A 49 3.51 11.36 -23.58
CA GLU A 49 4.55 10.96 -24.53
C GLU A 49 5.08 9.54 -24.29
N ILE A 50 4.86 8.95 -23.12
CA ILE A 50 5.39 7.62 -22.81
C ILE A 50 4.30 6.57 -22.62
N ILE A 51 3.11 6.96 -22.18
CA ILE A 51 2.06 6.01 -21.79
C ILE A 51 1.67 5.07 -22.93
N HIS A 52 1.75 5.52 -24.18
CA HIS A 52 1.44 4.71 -25.36
C HIS A 52 2.39 3.51 -25.59
N LYS A 53 3.54 3.47 -24.89
CA LYS A 53 4.47 2.34 -24.93
C LYS A 53 4.06 1.22 -23.97
N TYR A 54 3.20 1.52 -23.01
CA TYR A 54 2.84 0.63 -21.92
C TYR A 54 1.42 0.10 -22.07
N HIS A 55 1.21 -1.13 -21.60
CA HIS A 55 -0.10 -1.77 -21.50
C HIS A 55 -0.70 -1.55 -20.09
N GLY A 56 0.16 -1.26 -19.12
CA GLY A 56 -0.22 -0.85 -17.78
C GLY A 56 0.97 -0.25 -17.03
N LEU A 57 0.69 0.59 -16.05
CA LEU A 57 1.71 1.15 -15.17
C LEU A 57 1.22 1.08 -13.73
N ASN A 58 2.07 0.65 -12.81
CA ASN A 58 1.91 1.06 -11.43
C ASN A 58 2.35 2.51 -11.26
N VAL A 59 1.81 3.18 -10.24
CA VAL A 59 2.16 4.56 -9.89
C VAL A 59 2.52 4.62 -8.42
N THR A 60 3.65 5.23 -8.10
CA THR A 60 4.09 5.47 -6.73
C THR A 60 4.28 6.96 -6.44
N ILE A 61 4.81 7.26 -5.25
CA ILE A 61 5.09 8.61 -4.80
C ILE A 61 5.96 9.35 -5.84
N PRO A 62 5.69 10.63 -6.12
CA PRO A 62 4.61 11.46 -5.56
C PRO A 62 3.29 11.44 -6.38
N TYR A 63 3.22 10.66 -7.46
CA TYR A 63 2.24 10.86 -8.53
C TYR A 63 0.88 10.20 -8.36
N LYS A 64 0.65 9.42 -7.29
CA LYS A 64 -0.62 8.69 -7.10
C LYS A 64 -1.87 9.57 -7.16
N LYS A 65 -1.76 10.87 -6.84
CA LYS A 65 -2.86 11.84 -6.97
C LYS A 65 -2.82 12.56 -8.30
N ASP A 66 -1.66 13.08 -8.65
CA ASP A 66 -1.46 13.94 -9.82
C ASP A 66 -1.84 13.23 -11.14
N VAL A 67 -1.63 11.91 -11.21
CA VAL A 67 -1.98 11.14 -12.39
C VAL A 67 -3.48 11.10 -12.68
N ILE A 68 -4.35 11.31 -11.68
CA ILE A 68 -5.82 11.23 -11.85
C ILE A 68 -6.32 12.17 -12.94
N GLU A 69 -5.77 13.39 -13.02
CA GLU A 69 -6.16 14.39 -14.02
C GLU A 69 -5.80 13.99 -15.46
N LEU A 70 -4.98 12.95 -15.62
CA LEU A 70 -4.51 12.44 -16.91
C LEU A 70 -5.25 11.17 -17.34
N LEU A 71 -6.21 10.67 -16.55
CA LEU A 71 -6.94 9.42 -16.80
C LEU A 71 -8.33 9.67 -17.35
N ASP A 72 -8.81 8.74 -18.19
CA ASP A 72 -10.13 8.84 -18.81
C ASP A 72 -11.23 8.29 -17.90
N VAL A 73 -10.93 7.25 -17.11
CA VAL A 73 -11.87 6.56 -16.22
C VAL A 73 -11.18 6.17 -14.92
N LEU A 74 -11.93 6.23 -13.83
CA LEU A 74 -11.56 5.65 -12.53
C LEU A 74 -12.60 4.63 -12.10
N ASP A 75 -12.17 3.60 -11.40
CA ASP A 75 -13.09 2.78 -10.63
C ASP A 75 -13.63 3.53 -9.40
N ASN A 76 -14.72 3.03 -8.83
CA ASN A 76 -15.37 3.66 -7.68
C ASN A 76 -14.41 3.78 -6.49
N ILE A 77 -13.59 2.75 -6.24
CA ILE A 77 -12.66 2.73 -5.11
C ILE A 77 -11.56 3.77 -5.28
N SER A 78 -10.94 3.91 -6.46
CA SER A 78 -9.93 4.96 -6.69
C SER A 78 -10.51 6.36 -6.62
N SER A 79 -11.76 6.52 -7.08
CA SER A 79 -12.49 7.80 -6.97
C SER A 79 -12.70 8.20 -5.52
N GLU A 80 -13.16 7.28 -4.67
CA GLU A 80 -13.32 7.50 -3.22
C GLU A 80 -11.99 7.81 -2.53
N ILE A 81 -10.97 6.98 -2.77
CA ILE A 81 -9.63 7.15 -2.20
C ILE A 81 -9.01 8.49 -2.64
N GLY A 82 -9.28 8.92 -3.87
CA GLY A 82 -8.63 10.04 -4.52
C GLY A 82 -7.13 9.78 -4.65
N ALA A 83 -6.77 8.57 -5.07
CA ALA A 83 -5.42 8.15 -5.44
C ALA A 83 -5.47 6.89 -6.33
N VAL A 84 -4.60 6.82 -7.33
CA VAL A 84 -4.41 5.70 -8.26
C VAL A 84 -2.99 5.17 -8.12
N ASN A 85 -2.82 3.85 -7.98
CA ASN A 85 -1.51 3.19 -8.01
C ASN A 85 -1.38 2.16 -9.16
N THR A 86 -2.43 1.98 -9.97
CA THR A 86 -2.44 1.05 -11.11
C THR A 86 -3.23 1.68 -12.26
N ILE A 87 -2.61 1.79 -13.43
CA ILE A 87 -3.21 2.29 -14.67
C ILE A 87 -3.27 1.14 -15.66
N LYS A 88 -4.42 0.94 -16.31
CA LYS A 88 -4.60 0.02 -17.42
C LYS A 88 -4.78 0.82 -18.72
N VAL A 89 -4.10 0.40 -19.78
CA VAL A 89 -4.21 1.01 -21.11
C VAL A 89 -5.04 0.09 -22.02
N VAL A 90 -6.22 0.53 -22.45
CA VAL A 90 -7.13 -0.25 -23.30
C VAL A 90 -7.53 0.56 -24.52
N ASN A 91 -7.06 0.17 -25.70
CA ASN A 91 -7.36 0.85 -26.97
C ASN A 91 -7.11 2.38 -26.91
N GLY A 92 -6.03 2.79 -26.23
CA GLY A 92 -5.65 4.19 -26.04
C GLY A 92 -6.37 4.91 -24.89
N LYS A 93 -7.32 4.25 -24.22
CA LYS A 93 -8.01 4.76 -23.03
C LYS A 93 -7.25 4.38 -21.76
N LEU A 94 -7.17 5.30 -20.81
CA LEU A 94 -6.47 5.15 -19.55
C LEU A 94 -7.45 4.98 -18.38
N GLU A 95 -7.39 3.81 -17.75
CA GLU A 95 -8.25 3.46 -16.61
C GLU A 95 -7.44 3.38 -15.32
N GLY A 96 -7.87 4.08 -14.28
CA GLY A 96 -7.21 4.15 -12.98
C GLY A 96 -7.84 3.24 -11.92
N TYR A 97 -6.97 2.55 -11.19
CA TYR A 97 -7.30 1.61 -10.13
C TYR A 97 -6.42 1.82 -8.89
N ASN A 98 -6.89 1.34 -7.74
CA ASN A 98 -6.17 1.36 -6.48
C ASN A 98 -6.05 -0.05 -5.91
N THR A 99 -4.90 -0.68 -6.15
CA THR A 99 -4.58 -2.04 -5.71
C THR A 99 -3.98 -2.09 -4.30
N ASP A 100 -3.57 -0.95 -3.71
CA ASP A 100 -3.22 -0.88 -2.28
C ASP A 100 -4.43 -1.26 -1.41
N TYR A 101 -5.64 -0.84 -1.78
CA TYR A 101 -6.89 -1.23 -1.11
C TYR A 101 -7.04 -2.75 -1.03
N PHE A 102 -6.83 -3.44 -2.16
CA PHE A 102 -6.89 -4.90 -2.22
C PHE A 102 -5.75 -5.54 -1.42
N GLY A 103 -4.52 -5.06 -1.59
CA GLY A 103 -3.35 -5.62 -0.92
C GLY A 103 -3.46 -5.55 0.61
N PHE A 104 -4.05 -4.48 1.15
CA PHE A 104 -4.30 -4.36 2.58
C PHE A 104 -5.34 -5.39 3.05
N GLY A 105 -6.44 -5.54 2.32
CA GLY A 105 -7.47 -6.55 2.63
C GLY A 105 -6.94 -7.98 2.62
N ALA A 106 -6.25 -8.35 1.54
CA ALA A 106 -5.62 -9.65 1.41
C ALA A 106 -4.64 -9.95 2.56
N THR A 107 -3.96 -8.92 3.07
CA THR A 107 -3.10 -9.05 4.26
C THR A 107 -3.90 -9.36 5.51
N LEU A 108 -5.02 -8.67 5.76
CA LEU A 108 -5.87 -8.96 6.92
C LEU A 108 -6.42 -10.39 6.86
N ASP A 109 -6.88 -10.82 5.69
CA ASP A 109 -7.39 -12.17 5.46
C ASP A 109 -6.31 -13.23 5.70
N LYS A 110 -5.11 -13.04 5.12
CA LYS A 110 -3.96 -13.94 5.29
C LYS A 110 -3.61 -14.20 6.75
N TYR A 111 -3.68 -13.15 7.57
CA TYR A 111 -3.30 -13.22 8.98
C TYR A 111 -4.50 -13.36 9.93
N ASN A 112 -5.71 -13.62 9.40
CA ASN A 112 -6.95 -13.78 10.16
C ASN A 112 -7.26 -12.60 11.10
N VAL A 113 -7.01 -11.38 10.64
CA VAL A 113 -7.25 -10.16 11.42
C VAL A 113 -8.70 -9.72 11.24
N SER A 114 -9.53 -9.98 12.24
CA SER A 114 -10.93 -9.50 12.23
C SER A 114 -11.00 -8.00 12.47
N ILE A 115 -11.75 -7.29 11.63
CA ILE A 115 -11.98 -5.84 11.74
C ILE A 115 -13.44 -5.44 12.06
N ILE A 116 -14.39 -6.37 11.98
CA ILE A 116 -15.82 -6.06 12.14
C ILE A 116 -16.09 -5.55 13.57
N ASN A 117 -16.68 -4.35 13.66
CA ASN A 117 -16.98 -3.66 14.93
C ASN A 117 -15.75 -3.44 15.83
N LYS A 118 -14.55 -3.37 15.24
CA LYS A 118 -13.28 -3.15 15.96
C LYS A 118 -12.89 -1.67 15.95
N LYS A 119 -11.93 -1.31 16.81
CA LYS A 119 -11.36 0.04 16.87
C LYS A 119 -9.94 0.05 16.31
N ALA A 120 -9.69 0.83 15.27
CA ALA A 120 -8.41 0.93 14.59
C ALA A 120 -7.76 2.31 14.73
N TYR A 121 -6.44 2.32 14.91
CA TYR A 121 -5.61 3.52 14.97
C TYR A 121 -4.67 3.54 13.78
N ILE A 122 -4.81 4.52 12.90
CA ILE A 122 -3.95 4.69 11.73
C ILE A 122 -2.93 5.79 12.02
N LEU A 123 -1.65 5.43 12.02
CA LEU A 123 -0.55 6.35 12.26
C LEU A 123 -0.17 7.03 10.94
N GLY A 124 -0.37 8.35 10.86
CA GLY A 124 -0.15 9.15 9.65
C GLY A 124 -1.37 9.25 8.74
N THR A 125 -1.35 10.27 7.87
CA THR A 125 -2.47 10.64 6.97
C THR A 125 -2.03 10.73 5.50
N GLY A 126 -1.02 9.93 5.13
CA GLY A 126 -0.42 9.87 3.80
C GLY A 126 -1.27 9.12 2.76
N GLY A 127 -0.67 8.82 1.60
CA GLY A 127 -1.34 8.11 0.51
C GLY A 127 -1.82 6.71 0.89
N ALA A 128 -0.94 5.90 1.50
CA ALA A 128 -1.28 4.55 1.95
C ALA A 128 -2.35 4.54 3.04
N SER A 129 -2.34 5.53 3.94
CA SER A 129 -3.38 5.72 4.97
C SER A 129 -4.78 5.83 4.39
N LYS A 130 -4.93 6.44 3.20
CA LYS A 130 -6.23 6.54 2.52
C LYS A 130 -6.76 5.17 2.09
N ALA A 131 -5.92 4.36 1.47
CA ALA A 131 -6.31 3.01 1.04
C ALA A 131 -6.73 2.13 2.23
N VAL A 132 -5.94 2.17 3.32
CA VAL A 132 -6.28 1.51 4.60
C VAL A 132 -7.62 2.00 5.14
N TYR A 133 -7.81 3.32 5.24
CA TYR A 133 -9.03 3.92 5.76
C TYR A 133 -10.28 3.48 4.98
N TYR A 134 -10.24 3.60 3.66
CA TYR A 134 -11.39 3.22 2.83
C TYR A 134 -11.64 1.71 2.87
N TYR A 135 -10.60 0.89 2.98
CA TYR A 135 -10.78 -0.54 3.20
C TYR A 135 -11.52 -0.81 4.52
N LEU A 136 -11.03 -0.26 5.64
CA LEU A 136 -11.65 -0.45 6.94
C LEU A 136 -13.11 0.06 6.96
N LYS A 137 -13.33 1.27 6.43
CA LYS A 137 -14.66 1.90 6.35
C LYS A 137 -15.64 1.05 5.56
N ASN A 138 -15.23 0.53 4.40
CA ASN A 138 -16.10 -0.25 3.52
C ASN A 138 -16.34 -1.68 4.04
N ASN A 139 -15.59 -2.13 5.05
CA ASN A 139 -15.66 -3.47 5.62
C ASN A 139 -16.08 -3.48 7.11
N ASN A 140 -16.97 -2.55 7.50
CA ASN A 140 -17.68 -2.53 8.79
C ASN A 140 -16.77 -2.46 10.04
N ILE A 141 -15.67 -1.71 9.97
CA ILE A 141 -14.94 -1.27 11.17
C ILE A 141 -15.88 -0.48 12.09
N GLY A 142 -15.70 -0.60 13.41
CA GLY A 142 -16.52 0.11 14.39
C GLY A 142 -16.11 1.57 14.56
N ASP A 143 -14.80 1.83 14.69
CA ASP A 143 -14.24 3.17 14.87
C ASP A 143 -12.84 3.27 14.27
N ILE A 144 -12.51 4.43 13.70
CA ILE A 144 -11.18 4.74 13.16
C ILE A 144 -10.70 6.06 13.77
N VAL A 145 -9.49 6.01 14.34
CA VAL A 145 -8.80 7.17 14.88
C VAL A 145 -7.51 7.38 14.10
N PHE A 146 -7.28 8.59 13.60
CA PHE A 146 -5.99 8.95 13.03
C PHE A 146 -5.07 9.52 14.10
N VAL A 147 -3.81 9.09 14.08
CA VAL A 147 -2.76 9.64 14.94
C VAL A 147 -1.78 10.40 14.07
N ASN A 148 -1.63 11.69 14.32
CA ASN A 148 -0.78 12.57 13.50
C ASN A 148 -0.03 13.59 14.37
N ARG A 149 1.09 14.11 13.86
CA ARG A 149 1.89 15.12 14.60
C ARG A 149 1.10 16.41 14.84
N LYS A 150 0.28 16.79 13.86
CA LYS A 150 -0.72 17.84 13.98
C LYS A 150 -2.08 17.18 13.86
N PRO A 151 -3.05 17.48 14.75
CA PRO A 151 -4.35 16.83 14.77
C PRO A 151 -5.28 17.38 13.67
N GLU A 152 -4.77 17.43 12.44
CA GLU A 152 -5.47 17.94 11.27
C GLU A 152 -5.12 17.10 10.04
N THR A 153 -6.07 17.04 9.12
CA THR A 153 -5.89 16.51 7.78
C THR A 153 -6.95 17.11 6.86
N HIS A 154 -6.67 17.16 5.57
CA HIS A 154 -7.60 17.74 4.60
C HIS A 154 -8.67 16.75 4.11
N TRP A 155 -8.50 15.43 4.32
CA TRP A 155 -9.36 14.41 3.69
C TRP A 155 -10.16 13.53 4.66
N ALA A 156 -9.65 13.20 5.85
CA ALA A 156 -10.37 12.41 6.87
C ALA A 156 -11.07 13.31 7.92
N LYS A 157 -11.91 14.24 7.48
CA LYS A 157 -12.57 15.22 8.37
C LYS A 157 -13.62 14.62 9.30
N ASP A 158 -14.18 13.48 8.93
CA ASP A 158 -15.24 12.81 9.70
C ASP A 158 -14.68 11.86 10.77
N CYS A 159 -13.35 11.73 10.86
CA CYS A 159 -12.68 10.87 11.83
C CYS A 159 -12.13 11.68 13.00
N ARG A 160 -12.03 11.04 14.17
CA ARG A 160 -11.26 11.63 15.27
C ARG A 160 -9.77 11.62 14.89
N ILE A 161 -9.12 12.77 15.01
CA ILE A 161 -7.69 12.93 14.76
C ILE A 161 -7.05 13.40 16.05
N ILE A 162 -6.08 12.64 16.52
CA ILE A 162 -5.37 12.91 17.76
C ILE A 162 -3.87 13.03 17.52
N THR A 163 -3.20 13.63 18.48
CA THR A 163 -1.75 13.68 18.57
C THR A 163 -1.18 12.38 19.11
N TYR A 164 0.13 12.18 18.91
CA TYR A 164 0.86 11.06 19.51
C TYR A 164 0.87 11.10 21.04
N GLU A 165 0.80 12.29 21.65
CA GLU A 165 0.69 12.44 23.11
C GLU A 165 -0.67 11.98 23.63
N GLU A 166 -1.76 12.35 22.95
CA GLU A 166 -3.11 11.88 23.29
C GLU A 166 -3.23 10.36 23.12
N CYS A 167 -2.59 9.81 22.08
CA CYS A 167 -2.58 8.36 21.79
C CYS A 167 -2.02 7.51 22.96
N LYS A 168 -1.17 8.07 23.83
CA LYS A 168 -0.65 7.35 25.01
C LYS A 168 -1.75 6.85 25.97
N ASN A 169 -2.90 7.54 25.99
CA ASN A 169 -4.03 7.21 26.85
C ASN A 169 -5.12 6.42 26.14
N GLU A 170 -4.85 5.97 24.91
CA GLU A 170 -5.81 5.29 24.06
C GLU A 170 -5.55 3.78 24.03
N SER A 171 -6.61 3.01 23.78
CA SER A 171 -6.56 1.57 23.54
C SER A 171 -7.43 1.21 22.34
N GLY A 172 -7.08 0.14 21.66
CA GLY A 172 -7.76 -0.30 20.46
C GLY A 172 -7.41 -1.73 20.08
N ASP A 173 -8.13 -2.28 19.11
CA ASP A 173 -7.83 -3.62 18.62
C ASP A 173 -6.63 -3.60 17.66
N LEU A 174 -6.54 -2.55 16.83
CA LEU A 174 -5.58 -2.47 15.73
C LEU A 174 -4.80 -1.17 15.81
N VAL A 175 -3.49 -1.24 15.61
CA VAL A 175 -2.65 -0.08 15.33
C VAL A 175 -1.85 -0.31 14.06
N ILE A 176 -1.97 0.62 13.11
CA ILE A 176 -1.48 0.49 11.75
C ILE A 176 -0.47 1.61 11.47
N ASN A 177 0.80 1.25 11.30
CA ASN A 177 1.83 2.21 10.89
C ASN A 177 1.74 2.46 9.38
N ALA A 178 1.29 3.66 9.01
CA ALA A 178 1.30 4.18 7.64
C ALA A 178 2.24 5.41 7.52
N THR A 179 3.20 5.52 8.43
CA THR A 179 4.27 6.54 8.41
C THR A 179 5.55 5.96 7.81
N PRO A 180 6.52 6.80 7.41
CA PRO A 180 7.85 6.32 7.00
C PRO A 180 8.76 5.97 8.19
N LEU A 181 8.30 6.03 9.44
CA LEU A 181 9.13 5.67 10.60
C LEU A 181 9.31 4.16 10.66
N GLY A 182 10.55 3.68 10.57
CA GLY A 182 10.90 2.27 10.51
C GLY A 182 11.57 1.84 9.21
N MET A 183 11.69 2.69 8.19
CA MET A 183 12.36 2.39 6.91
C MET A 183 13.58 3.28 6.64
N ASP A 184 14.51 2.80 5.83
CA ASP A 184 15.71 3.53 5.36
C ASP A 184 16.49 4.26 6.48
N ASN A 185 16.66 5.58 6.35
CA ASN A 185 17.32 6.45 7.31
C ASN A 185 16.51 6.70 8.59
N LEU A 186 15.32 6.11 8.69
CA LEU A 186 14.42 6.15 9.85
C LEU A 186 14.22 4.74 10.43
N SER A 187 15.05 3.76 10.05
CA SER A 187 14.98 2.36 10.50
C SER A 187 15.18 2.18 12.01
N ASP A 188 15.83 3.14 12.66
CA ASP A 188 16.03 3.19 14.11
C ASP A 188 14.90 3.91 14.87
N GLN A 189 13.82 4.29 14.19
CA GLN A 189 12.69 4.99 14.76
C GLN A 189 11.42 4.14 14.77
N SER A 190 10.53 4.44 15.72
CA SER A 190 9.21 3.85 15.82
C SER A 190 8.18 4.95 16.05
N PRO A 191 6.99 4.89 15.42
CA PRO A 191 5.95 5.88 15.64
C PRO A 191 5.35 5.83 17.05
N LEU A 192 5.46 4.70 17.76
CA LEU A 192 4.97 4.51 19.13
C LEU A 192 6.02 3.80 20.00
N CYS A 193 6.09 4.18 21.28
CA CYS A 193 6.88 3.43 22.25
C CYS A 193 6.15 2.15 22.68
N LYS A 194 6.90 1.26 23.34
CA LYS A 194 6.39 -0.02 23.84
C LYS A 194 5.22 0.17 24.83
N ASP A 195 5.29 1.17 25.69
CA ASP A 195 4.22 1.44 26.67
C ASP A 195 2.90 1.76 25.97
N THR A 196 2.89 2.66 24.98
CA THR A 196 1.68 2.95 24.21
C THR A 196 1.20 1.74 23.41
N LEU A 197 2.13 0.98 22.81
CA LEU A 197 1.80 -0.24 22.06
C LEU A 197 1.11 -1.31 22.92
N SER A 198 1.40 -1.37 24.22
CA SER A 198 0.79 -2.35 25.13
C SER A 198 -0.73 -2.20 25.30
N ASN A 199 -1.31 -1.08 24.84
CA ASN A 199 -2.75 -0.83 24.86
C ASN A 199 -3.49 -1.41 23.62
N PHE A 200 -2.79 -2.14 22.75
CA PHE A 200 -3.33 -2.69 21.50
C PHE A 200 -3.24 -4.22 21.44
N HIS A 201 -4.02 -4.84 20.54
CA HIS A 201 -4.00 -6.29 20.33
C HIS A 201 -3.18 -6.71 19.09
N SER A 202 -3.21 -5.91 18.03
CA SER A 202 -2.51 -6.19 16.78
C SER A 202 -1.79 -4.95 16.26
N ALA A 203 -0.55 -5.13 15.81
CA ALA A 203 0.28 -4.12 15.19
C ALA A 203 0.56 -4.50 13.73
N ILE A 204 0.14 -3.64 12.80
CA ILE A 204 0.36 -3.82 11.36
C ILE A 204 1.26 -2.70 10.88
N ASP A 205 2.35 -3.04 10.22
CA ASP A 205 3.26 -2.07 9.60
C ASP A 205 3.15 -2.20 8.08
N LEU A 206 2.88 -1.10 7.38
CA LEU A 206 2.89 -1.12 5.91
C LEU A 206 4.31 -1.19 5.36
N ILE A 207 5.32 -0.97 6.21
CA ILE A 207 6.73 -1.15 5.88
C ILE A 207 7.03 -2.66 5.81
N TYR A 208 7.75 -3.06 4.77
CA TYR A 208 8.20 -4.44 4.55
C TYR A 208 9.73 -4.60 4.61
N ASN A 209 10.50 -3.52 4.54
CA ASN A 209 11.95 -3.55 4.63
C ASN A 209 12.40 -2.49 5.65
N PRO A 210 12.99 -2.88 6.79
CA PRO A 210 13.42 -4.22 7.19
C PRO A 210 12.27 -5.19 7.49
N ARG A 211 12.59 -6.50 7.62
CA ARG A 211 11.61 -7.55 7.96
C ARG A 211 10.82 -7.25 9.22
N GLU A 212 11.53 -6.77 10.24
CA GLU A 212 10.99 -6.41 11.53
C GLU A 212 11.47 -4.99 11.86
N THR A 213 10.56 -4.02 11.81
CA THR A 213 10.80 -2.65 12.27
C THR A 213 10.83 -2.61 13.81
N ILE A 214 11.34 -1.53 14.40
CA ILE A 214 11.30 -1.36 15.87
C ILE A 214 9.85 -1.37 16.38
N PHE A 215 8.91 -0.83 15.60
CA PHE A 215 7.47 -0.91 15.88
C PHE A 215 6.99 -2.36 16.02
N LEU A 216 7.28 -3.22 15.03
CA LEU A 216 6.88 -4.62 15.07
C LEU A 216 7.65 -5.45 16.11
N LYS A 217 8.93 -5.10 16.35
CA LYS A 217 9.73 -5.70 17.43
C LYS A 217 9.09 -5.42 18.79
N HIS A 218 8.72 -4.18 19.09
CA HIS A 218 8.05 -3.83 20.34
C HIS A 218 6.73 -4.58 20.49
N ALA A 219 5.92 -4.63 19.45
CA ALA A 219 4.66 -5.38 19.45
C ALA A 219 4.88 -6.88 19.72
N ARG A 220 5.87 -7.50 19.07
CA ARG A 220 6.21 -8.91 19.28
C ARG A 220 6.65 -9.18 20.72
N GLU A 221 7.48 -8.31 21.29
CA GLU A 221 7.94 -8.43 22.69
C GLU A 221 6.82 -8.27 23.72
N LEU A 222 5.69 -7.67 23.33
CA LEU A 222 4.49 -7.54 24.15
C LEU A 222 3.48 -8.68 23.90
N GLY A 223 3.75 -9.59 22.95
CA GLY A 223 2.84 -10.67 22.58
C GLY A 223 1.69 -10.23 21.67
N LEU A 224 1.77 -9.04 21.06
CA LEU A 224 0.80 -8.61 20.05
C LEU A 224 1.00 -9.41 18.76
N GLN A 225 -0.07 -9.51 17.98
CA GLN A 225 0.05 -9.98 16.60
C GLN A 225 0.79 -8.92 15.78
N SER A 226 1.97 -9.25 15.26
CA SER A 226 2.83 -8.34 14.49
C SER A 226 2.86 -8.73 13.02
N ILE A 227 2.47 -7.82 12.12
CA ILE A 227 2.35 -8.07 10.67
C ILE A 227 3.09 -6.97 9.91
N ASN A 228 3.97 -7.34 8.97
CA ASN A 228 4.66 -6.40 8.09
C ASN A 228 3.98 -6.25 6.72
N GLY A 229 4.47 -5.32 5.90
CA GLY A 229 3.85 -4.94 4.64
C GLY A 229 4.15 -5.84 3.45
N LEU A 230 4.92 -6.92 3.61
CA LEU A 230 5.41 -7.69 2.46
C LEU A 230 4.27 -8.38 1.71
N TYR A 231 3.31 -8.93 2.45
CA TYR A 231 2.15 -9.58 1.82
C TYR A 231 1.30 -8.58 1.03
N MET A 232 1.09 -7.38 1.58
CA MET A 232 0.41 -6.28 0.89
C MET A 232 1.12 -5.90 -0.42
N LEU A 233 2.45 -5.83 -0.42
CA LEU A 233 3.26 -5.51 -1.60
C LEU A 233 3.06 -6.55 -2.71
N VAL A 234 3.07 -7.84 -2.38
CA VAL A 234 2.87 -8.93 -3.36
C VAL A 234 1.42 -8.98 -3.84
N ALA A 235 0.46 -8.88 -2.92
CA ALA A 235 -0.96 -8.92 -3.25
C ALA A 235 -1.39 -7.77 -4.17
N GLN A 236 -0.86 -6.55 -3.96
CA GLN A 236 -1.16 -5.43 -4.85
C GLN A 236 -0.56 -5.60 -6.26
N ALA A 237 0.62 -6.21 -6.37
CA ALA A 237 1.28 -6.47 -7.65
C ALA A 237 0.48 -7.50 -8.45
N ILE A 238 0.08 -8.60 -7.81
CA ILE A 238 -0.79 -9.62 -8.41
C ILE A 238 -2.12 -9.01 -8.83
N LYS A 239 -2.70 -8.13 -8.01
CA LYS A 239 -3.95 -7.47 -8.37
C LYS A 239 -3.80 -6.56 -9.59
N SER A 240 -2.65 -5.93 -9.77
CA SER A 240 -2.35 -5.14 -10.97
C SER A 240 -2.29 -6.04 -12.20
N GLU A 241 -1.68 -7.23 -12.09
CA GLU A 241 -1.63 -8.21 -13.17
C GLU A 241 -3.01 -8.77 -13.55
N GLU A 242 -3.87 -9.04 -12.56
CA GLU A 242 -5.27 -9.42 -12.82
C GLU A 242 -5.98 -8.34 -13.64
N ILE A 243 -5.81 -7.06 -13.26
CA ILE A 243 -6.45 -5.93 -13.93
C ILE A 243 -5.92 -5.76 -15.35
N TRP A 244 -4.61 -5.81 -15.54
CA TRP A 244 -3.98 -5.59 -16.84
C TRP A 244 -4.27 -6.68 -17.85
N ASN A 245 -4.34 -7.93 -17.39
CA ASN A 245 -4.50 -9.08 -18.27
C ASN A 245 -5.94 -9.63 -18.31
N ASP A 246 -6.86 -9.05 -17.52
CA ASP A 246 -8.24 -9.52 -17.39
C ASP A 246 -8.33 -11.00 -16.96
N ILE A 247 -7.44 -11.39 -16.03
CA ILE A 247 -7.36 -12.75 -15.49
C ILE A 247 -7.67 -12.77 -13.99
N LYS A 248 -7.86 -13.98 -13.47
CA LYS A 248 -7.93 -14.25 -12.04
C LYS A 248 -6.75 -15.11 -11.62
N ILE A 249 -6.07 -14.70 -10.57
CA ILE A 249 -4.93 -15.41 -9.99
C ILE A 249 -5.36 -15.94 -8.63
N ASP A 250 -5.25 -17.25 -8.44
CA ASP A 250 -5.67 -17.93 -7.22
C ASP A 250 -4.81 -17.50 -6.01
N ASP A 251 -5.42 -17.42 -4.82
CA ASP A 251 -4.74 -17.02 -3.57
C ASP A 251 -3.55 -17.94 -3.23
N VAL A 252 -3.58 -19.21 -3.65
CA VAL A 252 -2.45 -20.13 -3.51
C VAL A 252 -1.22 -19.61 -4.27
N VAL A 253 -1.41 -18.96 -5.41
CA VAL A 253 -0.32 -18.33 -6.18
C VAL A 253 0.23 -17.12 -5.44
N ILE A 254 -0.63 -16.27 -4.85
CA ILE A 254 -0.19 -15.14 -4.01
C ILE A 254 0.76 -15.62 -2.91
N ASN A 255 0.40 -16.71 -2.23
CA ASN A 255 1.23 -17.29 -1.16
C ASN A 255 2.56 -17.85 -1.67
N LYS A 256 2.60 -18.48 -2.84
CA LYS A 256 3.85 -18.98 -3.43
C LYS A 256 4.80 -17.84 -3.76
N ILE A 257 4.30 -16.81 -4.46
CA ILE A 257 5.09 -15.64 -4.85
C ILE A 257 5.56 -14.88 -3.61
N PHE A 258 4.70 -14.74 -2.60
CA PHE A 258 5.08 -14.16 -1.31
C PHE A 258 6.30 -14.87 -0.70
N HIS A 259 6.31 -16.21 -0.64
CA HIS A 259 7.43 -16.96 -0.09
C HIS A 259 8.71 -16.92 -0.96
N GLU A 260 8.59 -16.74 -2.27
CA GLU A 260 9.76 -16.54 -3.13
C GLU A 260 10.38 -15.16 -2.90
N ILE A 261 9.55 -14.11 -2.86
CA ILE A 261 10.00 -12.75 -2.58
C ILE A 261 10.56 -12.63 -1.17
N GLU A 262 9.96 -13.29 -0.19
CA GLU A 262 10.46 -13.31 1.19
C GLU A 262 11.91 -13.80 1.27
N LYS A 263 12.30 -14.79 0.47
CA LYS A 263 13.68 -15.33 0.39
C LYS A 263 14.65 -14.42 -0.35
N ILE A 264 14.14 -13.52 -1.19
CA ILE A 264 14.95 -12.57 -1.96
C ILE A 264 15.25 -11.33 -1.11
N ILE A 265 14.27 -10.89 -0.32
CA ILE A 265 14.37 -9.66 0.48
C ILE A 265 15.06 -9.91 1.82
N TYR A 266 14.89 -11.09 2.44
CA TYR A 266 15.42 -11.41 3.78
C TYR A 266 16.39 -12.59 3.76
#